data_AF-A0AAU6ND20-F1
#
_entry.id   AF-A0AAU6ND20-F1
#
_cell.length_a   1.000
_cell.length_b   1.000
_cell.length_c   1.000
_cell.angle_alpha   90.00
_cell.angle_beta   90.00
_cell.angle_gamma   90.00
#
_symmetry.space_group_name_H-M   'P 1'
#
loop_
_entity.id
_entity.type
_entity.pdbx_description
1 polymer ?
#
loop_
_entity_poly.entity_id
_entity_poly.type
_entity_poly.pdbx_seq_one_letter_code
_entity_poly.pdbx_strand_id
1 'polypeptide(L)'
;EHGVTDAEIQAAKEAGSTAGIKPCFIGCVVKKIGFINEKGDYDLDAGLKKLREHVKDDEKYNRIENTAKACSSVQDKVVTDGTAGCERSVLLVECFLTHKARLII
;
A
#
# COMPACT_ATOMS: atom_id res chain seq x y z
N GLU A 1 -13.32 12.53 5.17
CA GLU A 1 -12.24 13.44 4.71
C GLU A 1 -11.53 13.07 3.40
N HIS A 2 -11.93 12.02 2.66
CA HIS A 2 -11.37 11.80 1.31
C HIS A 2 -12.42 11.58 0.22
N GLY A 3 -13.71 11.72 0.55
CA GLY A 3 -14.82 11.59 -0.39
C GLY A 3 -14.86 10.24 -1.10
N VAL A 4 -14.61 9.16 -0.35
CA VAL A 4 -14.75 7.76 -0.77
C VAL A 4 -15.81 7.13 0.13
N THR A 5 -16.71 6.35 -0.47
CA THR A 5 -17.81 5.63 0.20
C THR A 5 -17.42 4.19 0.53
N ASP A 6 -18.11 3.59 1.48
CA ASP A 6 -17.89 2.18 1.85
C ASP A 6 -18.16 1.23 0.68
N ALA A 7 -19.12 1.55 -0.18
CA ALA A 7 -19.44 0.79 -1.39
C ALA A 7 -18.28 0.81 -2.40
N GLU A 8 -17.64 1.97 -2.60
CA GLU A 8 -16.45 2.08 -3.46
C GLU A 8 -15.29 1.26 -2.90
N ILE A 9 -15.06 1.31 -1.58
CA ILE A 9 -14.02 0.51 -0.90
C ILE A 9 -14.30 -0.98 -1.08
N GLN A 10 -15.55 -1.40 -0.91
CA GLN A 10 -15.93 -2.80 -1.06
C GLN A 10 -15.74 -3.28 -2.50
N ALA A 11 -16.20 -2.51 -3.49
CA ALA A 11 -16.01 -2.82 -4.90
C ALA A 11 -14.52 -2.94 -5.28
N ALA A 12 -13.68 -2.03 -4.78
CA ALA A 12 -12.23 -2.08 -5.00
C ALA A 12 -11.58 -3.34 -4.40
N LYS A 13 -11.99 -3.74 -3.20
CA LYS A 13 -11.51 -4.97 -2.55
C LYS A 13 -11.90 -6.23 -3.33
N GLU A 14 -13.16 -6.31 -3.76
CA GLU A 14 -13.69 -7.44 -4.54
C GLU A 14 -13.00 -7.56 -5.90
N ALA A 15 -12.84 -6.42 -6.59
CA ALA A 15 -12.12 -6.36 -7.85
C ALA A 15 -10.61 -6.63 -7.70
N GLY A 16 -10.06 -6.50 -6.49
CA GLY A 16 -8.62 -6.52 -6.26
C GLY A 16 -7.91 -5.44 -7.06
N SER A 17 -8.47 -4.22 -7.04
CA SER A 17 -8.02 -3.08 -7.84
C SER A 17 -8.11 -1.79 -7.04
N THR A 18 -7.27 -0.81 -7.38
CA THR A 18 -7.34 0.57 -6.89
C THR A 18 -8.36 1.42 -7.66
N ALA A 19 -8.92 0.90 -8.75
CA ALA A 19 -9.86 1.62 -9.60
C ALA A 19 -11.09 2.11 -8.82
N GLY A 20 -11.49 3.35 -9.09
CA GLY A 20 -12.62 3.99 -8.40
C GLY A 20 -12.29 4.56 -7.02
N ILE A 21 -11.10 4.31 -6.47
CA ILE A 21 -10.66 4.90 -5.21
C ILE A 21 -9.78 6.11 -5.49
N LYS A 22 -10.06 7.23 -4.81
CA LYS A 22 -9.23 8.43 -4.90
C LYS A 22 -7.79 8.14 -4.43
N PRO A 23 -6.74 8.49 -5.22
CA PRO A 23 -5.35 8.19 -4.88
C PRO A 23 -4.95 8.63 -3.47
N CYS A 24 -5.38 9.81 -3.02
CA CYS A 24 -5.01 10.29 -1.69
C CYS A 24 -5.73 9.59 -0.54
N PHE A 25 -6.86 8.90 -0.79
CA PHE A 25 -7.42 8.00 0.21
C PHE A 25 -6.51 6.78 0.39
N ILE A 26 -6.01 6.22 -0.71
CA ILE A 26 -5.02 5.14 -0.68
C ILE A 26 -3.76 5.64 0.03
N GLY A 27 -3.28 6.84 -0.31
CA GLY A 27 -2.19 7.52 0.39
C GLY A 27 -2.38 7.61 1.89
N CYS A 28 -3.56 8.02 2.35
CA CYS A 28 -3.89 8.09 3.77
C CYS A 28 -3.80 6.72 4.45
N VAL A 29 -4.36 5.67 3.82
CA VAL A 29 -4.30 4.31 4.36
C VAL A 29 -2.86 3.79 4.41
N VAL A 30 -2.10 3.96 3.32
CA VAL A 30 -0.72 3.47 3.20
C VAL A 30 0.22 4.21 4.17
N LYS A 31 0.03 5.53 4.36
CA LYS A 31 0.71 6.30 5.41
C LYS A 31 0.36 5.81 6.80
N LYS A 32 -0.92 5.50 7.04
CA LYS A 32 -1.38 4.97 8.34
C LYS A 32 -0.76 3.61 8.66
N ILE A 33 -0.51 2.75 7.69
CA ILE A 33 0.20 1.46 7.88
C ILE A 33 1.73 1.62 7.87
N GLY A 34 2.26 2.80 7.54
CA GLY A 34 3.69 3.15 7.71
C GLY A 34 4.58 2.87 6.51
N PHE A 35 4.04 2.37 5.39
CA PHE A 35 4.84 2.10 4.18
C PHE A 35 5.11 3.36 3.35
N ILE A 36 4.39 4.44 3.58
CA ILE A 36 4.69 5.75 2.98
C ILE A 36 4.86 6.75 4.12
N ASN A 37 5.94 7.51 4.11
CA ASN A 37 6.21 8.50 5.15
C ASN A 37 5.58 9.88 4.81
N GLU A 38 5.76 10.85 5.69
CA GLU A 38 5.20 12.20 5.51
C GLU A 38 5.76 12.95 4.28
N LYS A 39 6.95 12.57 3.81
CA LYS A 39 7.56 13.11 2.59
C LYS A 39 7.01 12.46 1.32
N GLY A 40 6.12 11.48 1.47
CA GLY A 40 5.56 10.72 0.36
C GLY A 40 6.47 9.61 -0.14
N ASP A 41 7.60 9.33 0.53
CA ASP A 41 8.55 8.30 0.14
C ASP A 41 8.13 6.93 0.68
N TYR A 42 8.49 5.88 -0.06
CA TYR A 42 8.36 4.49 0.37
C TYR A 42 9.32 4.19 1.52
N ASP A 43 8.77 3.82 2.67
CA ASP A 43 9.50 3.51 3.90
C ASP A 43 9.26 2.05 4.28
N LEU A 44 10.09 1.17 3.70
CA LEU A 44 10.00 -0.27 3.89
C LEU A 44 10.19 -0.64 5.36
N ASP A 45 11.21 -0.07 6.02
CA ASP A 45 11.57 -0.43 7.39
C ASP A 45 10.48 -0.01 8.38
N ALA A 46 9.94 1.21 8.27
CA ALA A 46 8.84 1.66 9.11
C ALA A 46 7.57 0.84 8.87
N GLY A 47 7.25 0.54 7.61
CA GLY A 47 6.10 -0.27 7.23
C GLY A 47 6.19 -1.69 7.79
N LEU A 48 7.34 -2.36 7.67
CA LEU A 48 7.56 -3.70 8.21
C LEU A 48 7.51 -3.74 9.74
N LYS A 49 8.12 -2.74 10.41
CA LYS A 49 8.04 -2.61 11.86
C LYS A 49 6.59 -2.52 12.34
N LYS A 50 5.80 -1.65 11.71
CA LYS A 50 4.38 -1.46 12.06
C LYS A 50 3.52 -2.67 11.69
N LEU A 51 3.84 -3.34 10.58
CA LEU A 51 3.18 -4.58 10.19
C LEU A 51 3.37 -5.67 11.25
N ARG A 52 4.57 -5.80 11.82
CA ARG A 52 4.88 -6.80 12.87
C ARG A 52 4.09 -6.59 14.17
N GLU A 53 3.65 -5.36 14.43
CA GLU A 53 2.75 -5.07 15.55
C GLU A 53 1.40 -5.78 15.39
N HIS A 54 0.95 -5.97 14.14
CA HIS A 54 -0.39 -6.48 13.80
C HIS A 54 -0.37 -7.94 13.28
N VAL A 55 0.68 -8.35 12.58
CA VAL A 55 0.83 -9.70 12.01
C VAL A 55 1.78 -10.51 12.89
N LYS A 56 1.22 -11.43 13.69
CA LYS A 56 1.98 -12.34 14.58
C LYS A 56 2.37 -13.65 13.94
N ASP A 57 1.71 -14.00 12.84
CA ASP A 57 2.02 -15.18 12.04
C ASP A 57 3.28 -14.91 11.20
N ASP A 58 4.35 -15.65 11.47
CA ASP A 58 5.65 -15.48 10.83
C ASP A 58 5.60 -15.78 9.33
N GLU A 59 4.79 -16.75 8.91
CA GLU A 59 4.68 -17.11 7.50
C GLU A 59 3.99 -16.00 6.72
N LYS A 60 2.87 -15.49 7.25
CA LYS A 60 2.17 -14.33 6.68
C LYS A 60 3.04 -13.09 6.67
N TYR A 61 3.77 -12.83 7.75
CA TYR A 61 4.69 -11.71 7.83
C TYR A 61 5.77 -11.81 6.74
N ASN A 62 6.45 -12.96 6.61
CA ASN A 62 7.51 -13.17 5.63
C ASN A 62 7.00 -13.03 4.19
N ARG A 63 5.78 -13.50 3.89
CA ARG A 63 5.14 -13.33 2.58
C ARG A 63 4.89 -11.85 2.25
N ILE A 64 4.40 -11.09 3.21
CA ILE A 64 4.18 -9.65 3.05
C ILE A 64 5.52 -8.92 2.92
N GLU A 65 6.51 -9.27 3.74
CA GLU A 65 7.86 -8.69 3.68
C GLU A 65 8.52 -8.90 2.32
N ASN A 66 8.48 -10.13 1.79
CA ASN A 66 9.04 -10.43 0.48
C ASN A 66 8.31 -9.67 -0.63
N THR A 67 7.00 -9.47 -0.51
CA THR A 67 6.22 -8.67 -1.46
C THR A 67 6.58 -7.18 -1.36
N ALA A 68 6.68 -6.64 -0.14
CA ALA A 68 7.09 -5.27 0.11
C ALA A 68 8.49 -4.97 -0.45
N LYS A 69 9.44 -5.91 -0.30
CA LYS A 69 10.78 -5.82 -0.89
C LYS A 69 10.74 -5.85 -2.42
N ALA A 70 9.93 -6.74 -3.02
CA ALA A 70 9.77 -6.81 -4.46
C ALA A 70 9.18 -5.51 -5.06
N CYS A 71 8.38 -4.79 -4.28
CA CYS A 71 7.78 -3.53 -4.66
C CYS A 71 8.66 -2.28 -4.41
N SER A 72 9.90 -2.42 -3.96
CA SER A 72 10.78 -1.27 -3.67
C SER A 72 10.99 -0.32 -4.86
N SER A 73 10.95 -0.84 -6.08
CA SER A 73 11.08 -0.07 -7.32
C SER A 73 10.02 1.01 -7.53
N VAL A 74 8.93 1.04 -6.74
CA VAL A 74 7.96 2.14 -6.78
C VAL A 74 8.55 3.47 -6.28
N GLN A 75 9.63 3.43 -5.50
CA GLN A 75 10.33 4.63 -5.05
C GLN A 75 10.94 5.40 -6.24
N ASP A 76 11.44 4.68 -7.24
CA ASP A 76 12.14 5.25 -8.40
C ASP A 76 11.18 5.80 -9.46
N LYS A 77 9.88 5.54 -9.31
CA LYS A 77 8.86 6.03 -10.25
C LYS A 77 8.62 7.53 -10.03
N VAL A 78 8.57 8.26 -11.15
CA VAL A 78 8.20 9.67 -11.16
C VAL A 78 6.74 9.82 -10.78
N VAL A 79 6.47 10.72 -9.83
CA VAL A 79 5.12 11.10 -9.38
C VAL A 79 4.98 12.61 -9.46
N THR A 80 3.75 13.09 -9.64
CA THR A 80 3.45 14.52 -9.85
C THR A 80 2.84 15.20 -8.63
N ASP A 81 2.50 14.45 -7.60
CA ASP A 81 1.84 14.91 -6.38
C ASP A 81 2.81 15.35 -5.26
N GLY A 82 4.09 15.53 -5.60
CA GLY A 82 5.13 16.01 -4.70
C GLY A 82 5.27 15.13 -3.46
N THR A 83 5.12 15.73 -2.27
CA THR A 83 5.24 15.02 -0.99
C THR A 83 3.92 14.41 -0.50
N ALA A 84 2.84 14.56 -1.26
CA ALA A 84 1.54 14.01 -0.86
C ALA A 84 1.55 12.48 -0.79
N GLY A 85 2.34 11.82 -1.64
CA GLY A 85 2.54 10.36 -1.64
C GLY A 85 1.31 9.56 -2.07
N CYS A 86 0.29 10.21 -2.63
CA CYS A 86 -0.93 9.60 -3.14
C CYS A 86 -0.64 8.70 -4.35
N GLU A 87 0.09 9.19 -5.35
CA GLU A 87 0.42 8.43 -6.57
C GLU A 87 1.36 7.26 -6.25
N ARG A 88 2.40 7.48 -5.43
CA ARG A 88 3.31 6.41 -5.00
C ARG A 88 2.58 5.33 -4.21
N SER A 89 1.56 5.70 -3.43
CA SER A 89 0.73 4.73 -2.71
C SER A 89 -0.14 3.89 -3.64
N VAL A 90 -0.67 4.47 -4.72
CA VAL A 90 -1.38 3.70 -5.77
C VAL A 90 -0.43 2.69 -6.39
N LEU A 91 0.76 3.13 -6.81
CA LEU A 91 1.78 2.26 -7.41
C LEU A 91 2.19 1.11 -6.48
N LEU A 92 2.32 1.40 -5.19
CA LEU A 92 2.62 0.40 -4.17
C LEU A 92 1.49 -0.63 -4.05
N VAL A 93 0.24 -0.18 -3.91
CA VAL A 93 -0.90 -1.10 -3.78
C VAL A 93 -1.08 -1.94 -5.05
N GLU A 94 -0.95 -1.34 -6.23
CA GLU A 94 -0.97 -2.08 -7.50
C GLU A 94 0.13 -3.15 -7.55
N CYS A 95 1.35 -2.81 -7.12
CA CYS A 95 2.42 -3.81 -7.03
C CYS A 95 2.06 -4.97 -6.09
N PHE A 96 1.49 -4.68 -4.91
CA PHE A 96 1.01 -5.72 -4.00
C PHE A 96 -0.09 -6.58 -4.64
N LEU A 97 -0.99 -5.98 -5.41
CA LEU A 97 -2.06 -6.68 -6.12
C LEU A 97 -1.52 -7.62 -7.21
N THR A 98 -0.45 -7.26 -7.91
CA THR A 98 0.23 -8.18 -8.84
C THR A 98 0.83 -9.41 -8.14
N HIS A 99 1.09 -9.29 -6.83
CA HIS A 99 1.58 -10.35 -5.97
C HIS A 99 0.51 -10.95 -5.05
N LYS A 100 -0.78 -10.63 -5.24
CA LYS A 100 -1.90 -11.03 -4.37
C LYS A 100 -1.92 -12.53 -4.04
N ALA A 101 -1.58 -13.40 -5.00
CA ALA A 101 -1.52 -14.85 -4.79
C ALA A 101 -0.49 -15.29 -3.73
N ARG A 102 0.57 -14.51 -3.50
CA ARG A 102 1.57 -14.79 -2.44
C ARG A 102 1.06 -14.42 -1.05
N LEU A 103 0.07 -13.53 -0.98
CA LEU A 103 -0.46 -12.93 0.25
C LEU A 103 -1.66 -13.69 0.82
N ILE A 104 -2.31 -14.55 0.03
CA ILE A 104 -3.52 -15.30 0.44
C ILE A 104 -3.14 -16.77 0.73
N ILE A 105 -3.52 -17.26 1.92
CA ILE A 105 -3.71 -18.67 2.28
C ILE A 105 -5.16 -18.79 2.75
#